data_AF-A0A6G1LQ31-F1
#
_entry.id   AF-A0A6G1LQ31-F1
#
_cell.length_a   1.000
_cell.length_b   1.000
_cell.length_c   1.000
_cell.angle_alpha   90.00
_cell.angle_beta   90.00
_cell.angle_gamma   90.00
#
_symmetry.space_group_name_H-M   'P 1'
#
loop_
_entity.id
_entity.type
_entity.pdbx_description
1 polymer ?
#
loop_
_entity_poly.entity_id
_entity_poly.type
_entity_poly.pdbx_seq_one_letter_code
_entity_poly.pdbx_strand_id
1 'polypeptide(L)'
;MAKGYLYGRTIVPISVEDQEIVKFDTEASLKIVGFIPKSGFERSICLSNSNIIVASKANDEAIMALSSFIHALYELDSLVIGRLVTKDDKPPVMIAMAPIIEPSFECLVEVQLPFAEDARQYKFAPLNTVRTTTGKVLDKHRLIPTQELQEAMDDYVDSMDLMNLEGLNDPLLPFAQPEDIFSPVLHRIQQVIRARAIAPDSDGIPEVSPILLNYSTIPLGLDPEEDLDRLGQAADVCLVPAKAKGKKIGRDKPLSGLDVGRLLEERTKSKRIDKNNPIPEFRQMIASAQQREDIQLLVQQMGDIIKDIIRYSIADLHYSRAIECLRALREDCITLEAFEFYDSFIRELKSFTEADRKDFWSRV
;
A
#
# COMPACT_ATOMS: atom_id res chain seq x y z
N MET A 1 1.84 22.55 -16.29
CA MET A 1 3.00 22.27 -15.41
C MET A 1 3.69 21.03 -15.96
N ALA A 2 5.01 21.07 -16.19
CA ALA A 2 5.77 19.92 -16.68
C ALA A 2 6.02 18.89 -15.56
N LYS A 3 6.08 17.60 -15.89
CA LYS A 3 6.40 16.56 -14.91
C LYS A 3 7.90 16.59 -14.62
N GLY A 4 8.27 16.61 -13.34
CA GLY A 4 9.65 16.54 -12.88
C GLY A 4 10.02 15.11 -12.49
N TYR A 5 11.14 14.60 -13.02
CA TYR A 5 11.70 13.30 -12.65
C TYR A 5 12.96 13.49 -11.82
N LEU A 6 13.18 12.58 -10.85
CA LEU A 6 14.40 12.60 -10.04
C LEU A 6 15.53 11.91 -10.79
N TYR A 7 16.60 12.65 -11.06
CA TYR A 7 17.85 12.13 -11.56
C TYR A 7 18.95 12.37 -10.52
N GLY A 8 19.18 11.34 -9.68
CA GLY A 8 20.02 11.46 -8.49
C GLY A 8 19.43 12.43 -7.48
N ARG A 9 20.09 13.57 -7.27
CA ARG A 9 19.65 14.64 -6.34
C ARG A 9 18.92 15.79 -7.03
N THR A 10 18.90 15.80 -8.36
CA THR A 10 18.36 16.90 -9.17
C THR A 10 17.00 16.52 -9.73
N ILE A 11 16.07 17.47 -9.77
CA ILE A 11 14.78 17.32 -10.45
C ILE A 11 14.93 17.85 -11.87
N VAL A 12 14.73 16.97 -12.86
CA VAL A 12 14.77 17.31 -14.28
C VAL A 12 13.33 17.38 -14.78
N PRO A 13 12.81 18.57 -15.15
CA PRO A 13 11.51 18.67 -15.81
C PRO A 13 11.62 18.16 -17.25
N ILE A 14 10.70 17.28 -17.64
CA ILE A 14 10.59 16.77 -19.02
C ILE A 14 9.23 17.21 -19.57
N SER A 15 9.24 17.79 -20.76
CA SER A 15 8.03 18.20 -21.47
C SER A 15 7.25 16.96 -21.98
N VAL A 16 5.99 17.12 -22.36
CA VAL A 16 5.20 15.98 -22.85
C VAL A 16 5.73 15.53 -24.22
N GLU A 17 6.18 16.49 -25.02
CA GLU A 17 6.78 16.29 -26.34
C GLU A 17 8.09 15.49 -26.22
N ASP A 18 8.96 15.86 -25.28
CA ASP A 18 10.22 15.12 -25.04
C ASP A 18 9.96 13.73 -24.46
N GLN A 19 8.92 13.58 -23.64
CA GLN A 19 8.56 12.29 -23.06
C GLN A 19 8.11 11.28 -24.12
N GLU A 20 7.41 11.71 -25.17
CA GLU A 20 6.99 10.83 -26.26
C GLU A 20 8.18 10.34 -27.08
N ILE A 21 9.22 11.17 -27.25
CA ILE A 21 10.46 10.79 -27.97
C ILE A 21 11.25 9.71 -27.23
N VAL A 22 11.23 9.73 -25.89
CA VAL A 22 11.99 8.78 -25.04
C VAL A 22 11.21 7.50 -24.77
N LYS A 23 9.92 7.44 -25.13
CA LYS A 23 9.08 6.27 -24.94
C LYS A 23 9.62 5.09 -25.76
N PHE A 24 9.66 3.93 -25.14
CA PHE A 24 10.06 2.69 -25.82
C PHE A 24 8.84 2.06 -26.48
N ASP A 25 8.76 2.16 -27.81
CA ASP A 25 7.64 1.64 -28.59
C ASP A 25 7.67 0.10 -28.65
N THR A 26 6.50 -0.49 -28.49
CA THR A 26 6.34 -1.94 -28.42
C THR A 26 5.06 -2.42 -29.08
N GLU A 27 5.12 -3.60 -29.68
CA GLU A 27 3.97 -4.25 -30.31
C GLU A 27 3.56 -5.49 -29.53
N ALA A 28 2.24 -5.72 -29.44
CA ALA A 28 1.64 -6.89 -28.82
C ALA A 28 2.17 -8.17 -29.47
N SER A 29 2.93 -8.94 -28.70
CA SER A 29 3.60 -10.14 -29.21
C SER A 29 4.04 -11.06 -28.09
N LEU A 30 3.99 -12.36 -28.37
CA LEU A 30 4.64 -13.40 -27.59
C LEU A 30 5.72 -14.02 -28.46
N LYS A 31 6.98 -13.80 -28.12
CA LYS A 31 8.13 -14.28 -28.88
C LYS A 31 8.98 -15.21 -28.01
N ILE A 32 9.26 -16.40 -28.50
CA ILE A 32 10.16 -17.35 -27.84
C ILE A 32 11.61 -16.82 -27.97
N VAL A 33 12.31 -16.77 -26.85
CA VAL A 33 13.71 -16.34 -26.77
C VAL A 33 14.63 -17.56 -26.69
N GLY A 34 14.26 -18.59 -25.93
CA GLY A 34 15.06 -19.79 -25.78
C GLY A 34 14.41 -20.85 -24.90
N PHE A 35 15.15 -21.92 -24.66
CA PHE A 35 14.72 -23.07 -23.85
C PHE A 35 15.73 -23.33 -22.74
N ILE A 36 15.25 -23.76 -21.58
CA ILE A 36 16.08 -24.15 -20.43
C ILE A 36 15.59 -25.49 -19.89
N PRO A 37 16.47 -26.35 -19.34
CA PRO A 37 16.02 -27.54 -18.63
C PRO A 37 15.29 -27.14 -17.35
N LYS A 38 14.30 -27.92 -16.93
CA LYS A 38 13.53 -27.68 -15.70
C LYS A 38 14.41 -27.63 -14.46
N SER A 39 15.49 -28.41 -14.42
CA SER A 39 16.48 -28.41 -13.34
C SER A 39 17.24 -27.09 -13.20
N GLY A 40 17.33 -26.29 -14.27
CA GLY A 40 17.98 -24.97 -14.26
C GLY A 40 17.06 -23.85 -13.77
N PHE A 41 15.80 -24.16 -13.44
CA PHE A 41 14.81 -23.17 -13.04
C PHE A 41 14.57 -23.18 -11.53
N GLU A 42 14.86 -22.05 -10.87
CA GLU A 42 14.64 -21.87 -9.44
C GLU A 42 13.26 -21.24 -9.18
N ARG A 43 12.38 -21.92 -8.44
CA ARG A 43 11.03 -21.41 -8.14
C ARG A 43 11.02 -20.05 -7.45
N SER A 44 12.05 -19.74 -6.66
CA SER A 44 12.21 -18.50 -5.91
C SER A 44 12.31 -17.23 -6.78
N ILE A 45 12.67 -17.36 -8.07
CA ILE A 45 12.85 -16.22 -8.96
C ILE A 45 11.53 -15.70 -9.53
N CYS A 46 10.45 -16.48 -9.46
CA CYS A 46 9.16 -16.16 -10.05
C CYS A 46 8.60 -14.83 -9.52
N LEU A 47 8.16 -13.97 -10.43
CA LEU A 47 7.42 -12.75 -10.13
C LEU A 47 5.97 -12.89 -10.58
N SER A 48 5.09 -12.09 -9.96
CA SER A 48 3.69 -11.94 -10.34
C SER A 48 2.84 -13.21 -10.19
N ASN A 49 1.60 -13.11 -10.65
CA ASN A 49 0.67 -14.23 -10.75
C ASN A 49 0.99 -15.07 -11.99
N SER A 50 0.53 -16.33 -11.97
CA SER A 50 0.61 -17.23 -13.11
C SER A 50 -0.57 -17.01 -14.06
N ASN A 51 -0.32 -17.07 -15.38
CA ASN A 51 -1.38 -17.14 -16.38
C ASN A 51 -1.27 -18.42 -17.20
N ILE A 52 -2.36 -18.78 -17.87
CA ILE A 52 -2.43 -19.97 -18.71
C ILE A 52 -2.50 -19.55 -20.17
N ILE A 53 -1.63 -20.13 -20.98
CA ILE A 53 -1.61 -19.97 -22.44
C ILE A 53 -2.22 -21.21 -23.07
N VAL A 54 -3.27 -20.97 -23.85
CA VAL A 54 -3.98 -21.99 -24.62
C VAL A 54 -4.12 -21.53 -26.07
N ALA A 55 -4.28 -22.49 -26.98
CA ALA A 55 -4.53 -22.19 -28.38
C ALA A 55 -5.93 -21.57 -28.58
N SER A 56 -6.08 -20.79 -29.66
CA SER A 56 -7.38 -20.23 -30.03
C SER A 56 -8.35 -21.35 -30.39
N LYS A 57 -9.52 -21.37 -29.74
CA LYS A 57 -10.56 -22.41 -29.91
C LYS A 57 -11.09 -22.56 -31.35
N ALA A 58 -10.86 -21.57 -32.21
CA ALA A 58 -11.36 -21.57 -33.59
C ALA A 58 -10.33 -22.05 -34.61
N ASN A 59 -9.09 -22.33 -34.20
CA ASN A 59 -8.00 -22.68 -35.11
C ASN A 59 -7.39 -24.04 -34.76
N ASP A 60 -7.88 -25.07 -35.45
CA ASP A 60 -7.44 -26.47 -35.25
C ASP A 60 -5.96 -26.67 -35.54
N GLU A 61 -5.40 -25.97 -36.54
CA GLU A 61 -3.97 -26.05 -36.86
C GLU A 61 -3.13 -25.52 -35.70
N ALA A 62 -3.54 -24.41 -35.10
CA ALA A 62 -2.85 -23.83 -33.94
C ALA A 62 -2.99 -24.71 -32.69
N ILE A 63 -4.15 -25.35 -32.50
CA ILE A 63 -4.38 -26.30 -31.40
C ILE A 63 -3.40 -27.49 -31.53
N MET A 64 -3.35 -28.11 -32.71
CA MET A 64 -2.46 -29.24 -32.97
C MET A 64 -0.98 -28.85 -32.83
N ALA A 65 -0.59 -27.67 -33.33
CA ALA A 65 0.78 -27.18 -33.22
C ALA A 65 1.18 -26.96 -31.76
N LEU A 66 0.32 -26.29 -30.96
CA LEU A 66 0.61 -26.03 -29.55
C LEU A 66 0.65 -27.33 -28.73
N SER A 67 -0.27 -28.26 -29.00
CA SER A 67 -0.28 -29.60 -28.38
C SER A 67 1.05 -30.32 -28.61
N SER A 68 1.47 -30.43 -29.88
CA SER A 68 2.74 -31.08 -30.22
C SER A 68 3.96 -30.41 -29.55
N PHE A 69 3.90 -29.09 -29.37
CA PHE A 69 4.94 -28.33 -28.69
C PHE A 69 4.96 -28.58 -27.17
N ILE A 70 3.79 -28.61 -26.51
CA ILE A 70 3.66 -28.91 -25.08
C ILE A 70 4.18 -30.32 -24.79
N HIS A 71 3.78 -31.30 -25.59
CA HIS A 71 4.26 -32.67 -25.46
C HIS A 71 5.78 -32.79 -25.63
N ALA A 72 6.36 -32.11 -26.63
CA ALA A 72 7.81 -32.10 -26.82
C ALA A 72 8.57 -31.49 -25.62
N LEU A 73 8.05 -30.40 -25.04
CA LEU A 73 8.64 -29.78 -23.85
C LEU A 73 8.54 -30.69 -22.62
N TYR A 74 7.42 -31.40 -22.48
CA TYR A 74 7.19 -32.34 -21.38
C TYR A 74 8.14 -33.53 -21.46
N GLU A 75 8.31 -34.13 -22.65
CA GLU A 75 9.23 -35.25 -22.87
C GLU A 75 10.70 -34.87 -22.64
N LEU A 76 11.07 -33.64 -22.99
CA LEU A 76 12.44 -33.12 -22.84
C LEU A 76 12.71 -32.46 -21.49
N ASP A 77 11.76 -32.50 -20.55
CA ASP A 77 11.80 -31.82 -19.25
C ASP A 77 12.34 -30.38 -19.35
N SER A 78 11.81 -29.63 -20.32
CA SER A 78 12.30 -28.32 -20.74
C SER A 78 11.23 -27.24 -20.60
N LEU A 79 11.67 -26.04 -20.24
CA LEU A 79 10.86 -24.83 -20.11
C LEU A 79 11.22 -23.85 -21.22
N VAL A 80 10.29 -22.95 -21.52
CA VAL A 80 10.47 -21.93 -22.57
C VAL A 80 10.62 -20.57 -21.93
N ILE A 81 11.62 -19.81 -22.36
CA ILE A 81 11.76 -18.39 -22.03
C ILE A 81 11.19 -17.58 -23.18
N GLY A 82 10.29 -16.66 -22.87
CA GLY A 82 9.64 -15.79 -23.83
C GLY A 82 9.70 -14.31 -23.46
N ARG A 83 9.56 -13.46 -24.47
CA ARG A 83 9.25 -12.04 -24.33
C ARG A 83 7.76 -11.86 -24.63
N LEU A 84 7.03 -11.36 -23.65
CA LEU A 84 5.61 -11.05 -23.74
C LEU A 84 5.37 -9.54 -23.73
N VAL A 85 4.58 -9.06 -24.69
CA VAL A 85 3.97 -7.73 -24.68
C VAL A 85 2.47 -7.93 -24.84
N THR A 86 1.71 -7.57 -23.81
CA THR A 86 0.26 -7.85 -23.76
C THR A 86 -0.56 -6.98 -24.71
N LYS A 87 -0.15 -5.72 -24.91
CA LYS A 87 -0.78 -4.73 -25.79
C LYS A 87 0.28 -3.81 -26.37
N ASP A 88 -0.01 -3.17 -27.49
CA ASP A 88 0.86 -2.15 -28.06
C ASP A 88 1.16 -1.07 -27.00
N ASP A 89 2.40 -0.58 -27.01
CA ASP A 89 2.98 0.37 -26.06
C ASP A 89 3.03 -0.06 -24.59
N LYS A 90 2.81 -1.35 -24.29
CA LYS A 90 3.07 -1.89 -22.95
C LYS A 90 4.52 -2.35 -22.80
N PRO A 91 5.16 -2.11 -21.64
CA PRO A 91 6.52 -2.56 -21.42
C PRO A 91 6.62 -4.09 -21.59
N PRO A 92 7.68 -4.59 -22.25
CA PRO A 92 7.85 -6.01 -22.43
C PRO A 92 8.19 -6.68 -21.11
N VAL A 93 7.68 -7.88 -20.93
CA VAL A 93 7.91 -8.72 -19.76
C VAL A 93 8.60 -9.99 -20.20
N MET A 94 9.64 -10.40 -19.47
CA MET A 94 10.25 -11.71 -19.65
C MET A 94 9.42 -12.74 -18.89
N ILE A 95 9.11 -13.86 -19.53
CA ILE A 95 8.30 -14.93 -18.93
C ILE A 95 9.00 -16.27 -19.08
N ALA A 96 8.78 -17.16 -18.12
CA ALA A 96 9.03 -18.59 -18.26
C ALA A 96 7.70 -19.32 -18.43
N MET A 97 7.66 -20.30 -19.33
CA MET A 97 6.48 -21.10 -19.64
C MET A 97 6.79 -22.57 -19.38
N ALA A 98 5.96 -23.22 -18.57
CA ALA A 98 6.06 -24.64 -18.23
C ALA A 98 4.90 -25.44 -18.83
N PRO A 99 5.16 -26.63 -19.43
CA PRO A 99 4.10 -27.50 -19.93
C PRO A 99 3.35 -28.16 -18.75
N ILE A 100 2.03 -28.08 -18.79
CA ILE A 100 1.13 -28.83 -17.91
C ILE A 100 0.20 -29.66 -18.78
N ILE A 101 0.15 -30.96 -18.51
CA ILE A 101 -0.71 -31.93 -19.19
C ILE A 101 -1.58 -32.56 -18.11
N GLU A 102 -2.88 -32.27 -18.17
CA GLU A 102 -3.91 -32.91 -17.36
C GLU A 102 -4.83 -33.76 -18.24
N PRO A 103 -5.59 -34.72 -17.67
CA PRO A 103 -6.49 -35.55 -18.45
C PRO A 103 -7.55 -34.76 -19.24
N SER A 104 -7.88 -33.55 -18.78
CA SER A 104 -8.94 -32.71 -19.35
C SER A 104 -8.43 -31.62 -20.30
N PHE A 105 -7.19 -31.16 -20.13
CA PHE A 105 -6.58 -30.13 -20.97
C PHE A 105 -5.06 -30.18 -20.90
N GLU A 106 -4.44 -29.56 -21.90
CA GLU A 106 -3.01 -29.27 -21.93
C GLU A 106 -2.81 -27.77 -22.12
N CYS A 107 -1.80 -27.21 -21.45
CA CYS A 107 -1.51 -25.79 -21.54
C CYS A 107 -0.05 -25.47 -21.21
N LEU A 108 0.34 -24.23 -21.49
CA LEU A 108 1.56 -23.65 -20.94
C LEU A 108 1.19 -22.69 -19.80
N VAL A 109 1.76 -22.92 -18.61
CA VAL A 109 1.65 -21.95 -17.52
C VAL A 109 2.81 -20.97 -17.61
N GLU A 110 2.48 -19.70 -17.77
CA GLU A 110 3.45 -18.61 -17.77
C GLU A 110 3.61 -17.97 -16.39
N VAL A 111 4.85 -17.57 -16.09
CA VAL A 111 5.22 -16.80 -14.90
C VAL A 111 6.22 -15.73 -15.30
N GLN A 112 6.11 -14.54 -14.72
CA GLN A 112 7.03 -13.45 -15.01
C GLN A 112 8.41 -13.71 -14.37
N LEU A 113 9.45 -13.39 -15.13
CA LEU A 113 10.83 -13.41 -14.69
C LEU A 113 11.29 -12.00 -14.27
N PRO A 114 12.19 -11.91 -13.29
CA PRO A 114 12.78 -10.65 -12.86
C PRO A 114 13.76 -10.13 -13.90
N PHE A 115 13.82 -8.81 -14.05
CA PHE A 115 14.93 -8.15 -14.72
C PHE A 115 16.12 -7.99 -13.77
N ALA A 116 17.26 -7.54 -14.30
CA ALA A 116 18.47 -7.34 -13.51
C ALA A 116 18.25 -6.30 -12.38
N GLU A 117 17.37 -5.33 -12.62
CA GLU A 117 16.99 -4.26 -11.69
C GLU A 117 16.11 -4.76 -10.53
N ASP A 118 15.40 -5.88 -10.71
CA ASP A 118 14.54 -6.47 -9.67
C ASP A 118 15.34 -7.30 -8.65
N ALA A 119 16.53 -7.76 -9.04
CA ALA A 119 17.36 -8.62 -8.21
C ALA A 119 18.00 -7.85 -7.04
N ARG A 120 17.75 -8.30 -5.81
CA ARG A 120 18.34 -7.74 -4.59
C ARG A 120 19.40 -8.68 -4.01
N GLN A 121 20.66 -8.30 -4.15
CA GLN A 121 21.79 -9.10 -3.68
C GLN A 121 22.10 -8.86 -2.19
N TYR A 122 21.27 -9.42 -1.31
CA TYR A 122 21.57 -9.46 0.11
C TYR A 122 22.50 -10.61 0.44
N LYS A 123 23.53 -10.34 1.25
CA LYS A 123 24.45 -11.36 1.74
C LYS A 123 24.00 -11.78 3.14
N PHE A 124 23.65 -13.06 3.27
CA PHE A 124 23.33 -13.67 4.56
C PHE A 124 24.50 -14.55 5.02
N ALA A 125 24.73 -14.60 6.33
CA ALA A 125 25.68 -15.55 6.89
C ALA A 125 25.10 -16.98 6.76
N PRO A 126 25.92 -17.99 6.42
CA PRO A 126 25.46 -19.37 6.37
C PRO A 126 25.00 -19.81 7.76
N LEU A 127 23.84 -20.46 7.85
CA LEU A 127 23.27 -20.92 9.12
C LEU A 127 23.95 -22.19 9.64
N ASN A 128 24.44 -23.05 8.74
CA ASN A 128 25.06 -24.33 9.07
C ASN A 128 26.53 -24.21 9.53
N THR A 129 27.19 -23.08 9.29
CA THR A 129 28.62 -22.93 9.48
C THR A 129 28.92 -21.64 10.20
N VAL A 130 29.50 -21.73 11.40
CA VAL A 130 29.97 -20.56 12.13
C VAL A 130 31.45 -20.36 11.85
N ARG A 131 31.79 -19.23 11.24
CA ARG A 131 33.18 -18.81 10.98
C ARG A 131 33.58 -17.73 11.98
N THR A 132 34.74 -17.89 12.60
CA THR A 132 35.35 -16.83 13.41
C THR A 132 35.86 -15.69 12.53
N THR A 133 36.16 -14.52 13.10
CA THR A 133 36.85 -13.41 12.41
C THR A 133 38.20 -13.83 11.80
N THR A 134 38.80 -14.91 12.28
CA THR A 134 40.02 -15.53 11.76
C THR A 134 39.79 -16.58 10.68
N GLY A 135 38.54 -16.83 10.28
CA GLY A 135 38.17 -17.74 9.20
C GLY A 135 38.16 -19.23 9.57
N LYS A 136 38.37 -19.60 10.84
CA LYS A 136 38.25 -20.99 11.30
C LYS A 136 36.78 -21.38 11.39
N VAL A 137 36.46 -22.56 10.86
CA VAL A 137 35.13 -23.18 10.97
C VAL A 137 35.03 -23.85 12.33
N LEU A 138 33.94 -23.56 13.05
CA LEU A 138 33.60 -24.21 14.32
C LEU A 138 32.58 -25.31 14.05
N ASP A 139 32.89 -26.54 14.47
CA ASP A 139 31.95 -27.68 14.37
C ASP A 139 30.94 -27.70 15.50
N LYS A 140 31.29 -27.11 16.66
CA LYS A 140 30.42 -27.00 17.83
C LYS A 140 30.26 -25.53 18.20
N HIS A 141 29.03 -25.01 18.07
CA HIS A 141 28.68 -23.65 18.45
C HIS A 141 27.21 -23.62 18.85
N ARG A 142 26.81 -22.65 19.69
CA ARG A 142 25.40 -22.45 20.12
C ARG A 142 24.40 -22.30 18.96
N LEU A 143 24.88 -21.92 17.78
CA LEU A 143 24.05 -21.70 16.60
C LEU A 143 24.00 -22.91 15.67
N ILE A 144 24.78 -23.96 15.97
CA ILE A 144 24.79 -25.21 15.22
C ILE A 144 23.92 -26.18 15.99
N PRO A 145 22.95 -26.85 15.34
CA PRO A 145 22.03 -27.74 16.03
C PRO A 145 22.78 -28.93 16.65
N THR A 146 22.40 -29.28 17.87
CA THR A 146 22.85 -30.52 18.52
C THR A 146 22.08 -31.70 17.96
N GLN A 147 22.61 -32.91 18.11
CA GLN A 147 21.91 -34.13 17.67
C GLN A 147 20.54 -34.28 18.35
N GLU A 148 20.46 -34.00 19.65
CA GLU A 148 19.19 -33.99 20.41
C GLU A 148 18.17 -33.00 19.84
N LEU A 149 18.62 -31.81 19.42
CA LEU A 149 17.75 -30.82 18.79
C LEU A 149 17.28 -31.25 17.40
N GLN A 150 18.12 -31.98 16.64
CA GLN A 150 17.74 -32.53 15.35
C GLN A 150 16.68 -33.63 15.53
N GLU A 151 16.93 -34.58 16.42
CA GLU A 151 15.97 -35.66 16.73
C GLU A 151 14.63 -35.10 17.24
N ALA A 152 14.65 -34.11 18.15
CA ALA A 152 13.41 -33.48 18.62
C ALA A 152 12.66 -32.70 17.53
N MET A 153 13.38 -32.14 16.55
CA MET A 153 12.75 -31.48 15.40
C MET A 153 12.17 -32.51 14.42
N ASP A 154 12.88 -33.61 14.17
CA ASP A 154 12.41 -34.69 13.30
C ASP A 154 11.11 -35.30 13.87
N ASP A 155 11.08 -35.61 15.17
CA ASP A 155 9.87 -36.11 15.86
C ASP A 155 8.69 -35.13 15.74
N TYR A 156 8.94 -33.82 15.89
CA TYR A 156 7.91 -32.77 15.74
C TYR A 156 7.41 -32.61 14.31
N VAL A 157 8.27 -32.77 13.30
CA VAL A 157 7.87 -32.74 11.88
C VAL A 157 6.98 -33.95 11.56
N ASP A 158 7.35 -35.13 12.06
CA ASP A 158 6.59 -36.36 11.87
C ASP A 158 5.21 -36.29 12.56
N SER A 159 5.10 -35.68 13.74
CA SER A 159 3.80 -35.49 14.42
C SER A 159 2.91 -34.40 13.81
N MET A 160 3.47 -33.55 12.94
CA MET A 160 2.75 -32.50 12.20
C MET A 160 2.61 -32.81 10.70
N ASP A 161 2.72 -34.07 10.30
CA ASP A 161 2.51 -34.47 8.91
C ASP A 161 1.03 -34.25 8.50
N LEU A 162 0.84 -33.48 7.43
CA LEU A 162 -0.48 -33.15 6.88
C LEU A 162 -0.90 -34.08 5.74
N MET A 163 -0.12 -35.14 5.49
CA MET A 163 -0.45 -36.21 4.56
C MET A 163 -1.24 -37.32 5.31
N ASN A 164 -2.06 -38.10 4.59
CA ASN A 164 -2.74 -39.29 5.13
C ASN A 164 -3.67 -39.08 6.36
N LEU A 165 -4.22 -37.88 6.59
CA LEU A 165 -5.17 -37.66 7.70
C LEU A 165 -6.52 -38.37 7.52
N GLU A 166 -7.15 -38.75 8.64
CA GLU A 166 -8.47 -39.40 8.64
C GLU A 166 -9.53 -38.49 7.99
N GLY A 167 -10.21 -39.00 6.95
CA GLY A 167 -11.22 -38.24 6.19
C GLY A 167 -10.75 -37.74 4.81
N LEU A 168 -9.47 -37.91 4.47
CA LEU A 168 -9.00 -37.76 3.09
C LEU A 168 -9.42 -38.98 2.25
N ASN A 169 -10.01 -38.72 1.08
CA ASN A 169 -10.37 -39.78 0.13
C ASN A 169 -9.15 -40.44 -0.52
N ASP A 170 -8.02 -39.72 -0.60
CA ASP A 170 -6.76 -40.21 -1.15
C ASP A 170 -5.62 -39.95 -0.15
N PRO A 171 -4.93 -41.00 0.33
CA PRO A 171 -3.79 -40.89 1.23
C PRO A 171 -2.65 -40.01 0.65
N LEU A 172 -2.48 -39.99 -0.68
CA LEU A 172 -1.40 -39.25 -1.34
C LEU A 172 -1.64 -37.74 -1.42
N LEU A 173 -2.83 -37.26 -1.07
CA LEU A 173 -3.18 -35.85 -1.16
C LEU A 173 -2.97 -35.15 0.20
N PRO A 174 -2.33 -33.97 0.23
CA PRO A 174 -2.28 -33.16 1.44
C PRO A 174 -3.69 -32.75 1.90
N PHE A 175 -3.84 -32.58 3.22
CA PHE A 175 -5.08 -32.12 3.85
C PHE A 175 -5.67 -30.84 3.25
N ALA A 176 -4.81 -29.90 2.85
CA ALA A 176 -5.22 -28.60 2.32
C ALA A 176 -4.89 -28.51 0.82
N GLN A 177 -5.83 -28.96 -0.03
CA GLN A 177 -5.72 -28.79 -1.48
C GLN A 177 -6.07 -27.36 -1.89
N PRO A 178 -5.35 -26.74 -2.85
CA PRO A 178 -5.68 -25.40 -3.34
C PRO A 178 -7.14 -25.24 -3.79
N GLU A 179 -7.76 -26.31 -4.30
CA GLU A 179 -9.14 -26.34 -4.80
C GLU A 179 -10.18 -26.29 -3.66
N ASP A 180 -9.82 -26.79 -2.48
CA ASP A 180 -10.69 -26.87 -1.30
C ASP A 180 -10.51 -25.67 -0.35
N ILE A 181 -9.41 -24.91 -0.51
CA ILE A 181 -9.10 -23.75 0.33
C ILE A 181 -9.80 -22.50 -0.21
N PHE A 182 -10.88 -22.11 0.46
CA PHE A 182 -11.57 -20.86 0.18
C PHE A 182 -10.99 -19.69 0.99
N SER A 183 -11.11 -18.46 0.46
CA SER A 183 -10.68 -17.26 1.19
C SER A 183 -11.55 -17.02 2.44
N PRO A 184 -11.00 -17.17 3.67
CA PRO A 184 -11.80 -17.05 4.89
C PRO A 184 -12.33 -15.62 5.08
N VAL A 185 -11.59 -14.62 4.58
CA VAL A 185 -11.96 -13.20 4.69
C VAL A 185 -13.27 -12.90 3.95
N LEU A 186 -13.40 -13.38 2.71
CA LEU A 186 -14.59 -13.14 1.90
C LEU A 186 -15.83 -13.78 2.53
N HIS A 187 -15.71 -15.05 2.94
CA HIS A 187 -16.80 -15.75 3.61
C HIS A 187 -17.16 -15.15 4.96
N ARG A 188 -16.17 -14.68 5.73
CA ARG A 188 -16.40 -13.99 7.00
C ARG A 188 -17.17 -12.69 6.79
N ILE A 189 -16.80 -11.88 5.80
CA ILE A 189 -17.52 -10.64 5.47
C ILE A 189 -18.97 -10.96 5.09
N GLN A 190 -19.19 -11.94 4.21
CA GLN A 190 -20.54 -12.35 3.81
C GLN A 190 -21.36 -12.88 4.98
N GLN A 191 -20.76 -13.65 5.89
CA GLN A 191 -21.41 -14.14 7.11
C GLN A 191 -21.90 -12.98 7.98
N VAL A 192 -21.06 -11.96 8.20
CA VAL A 192 -21.41 -10.79 9.01
C VAL A 192 -22.51 -9.96 8.33
N ILE A 193 -22.41 -9.75 7.01
CA ILE A 193 -23.44 -9.05 6.23
C ILE A 193 -24.78 -9.78 6.34
N ARG A 194 -24.79 -11.12 6.16
CA ARG A 194 -26.00 -11.94 6.24
C ARG A 194 -26.61 -11.89 7.64
N ALA A 195 -25.79 -11.97 8.69
CA ALA A 195 -26.28 -11.89 10.07
C ALA A 195 -26.94 -10.54 10.35
N ARG A 196 -26.32 -9.42 9.95
CA ARG A 196 -26.90 -8.08 10.11
C ARG A 196 -28.13 -7.86 9.24
N ALA A 197 -28.20 -8.46 8.05
CA ALA A 197 -29.38 -8.37 7.19
C ALA A 197 -30.60 -9.12 7.77
N ILE A 198 -30.37 -10.24 8.46
CA ILE A 198 -31.43 -11.03 9.11
C ILE A 198 -31.86 -10.39 10.44
N ALA A 199 -30.91 -9.89 11.23
CA ALA A 199 -31.15 -9.23 12.50
C ALA A 199 -30.51 -7.83 12.52
N PRO A 200 -31.21 -6.78 12.03
CA PRO A 200 -30.69 -5.43 12.01
C PRO A 200 -30.34 -4.90 13.41
N ASP A 201 -31.16 -5.23 14.40
CA ASP A 201 -31.07 -4.70 15.77
C ASP A 201 -30.11 -5.47 16.68
N SER A 202 -29.47 -6.55 16.20
CA SER A 202 -28.50 -7.29 17.02
C SER A 202 -27.15 -6.57 17.05
N ASP A 203 -26.68 -6.15 18.21
CA ASP A 203 -25.40 -5.43 18.37
C ASP A 203 -24.14 -6.32 18.32
N GLY A 204 -24.29 -7.62 18.11
CA GLY A 204 -23.19 -8.58 18.08
C GLY A 204 -22.69 -8.93 16.68
N ILE A 205 -21.37 -9.07 16.53
CA ILE A 205 -20.79 -9.76 15.37
C ILE A 205 -21.00 -11.26 15.59
N PRO A 206 -21.51 -12.02 14.60
CA PRO A 206 -21.68 -13.47 14.76
C PRO A 206 -20.34 -14.16 15.02
N GLU A 207 -20.36 -15.28 15.74
CA GLU A 207 -19.15 -16.11 15.91
C GLU A 207 -18.61 -16.60 14.56
N VAL A 208 -17.31 -16.88 14.51
CA VAL A 208 -16.67 -17.38 13.29
C VAL A 208 -17.16 -18.81 13.05
N SER A 209 -17.64 -19.08 11.84
CA SER A 209 -18.06 -20.45 11.48
C SER A 209 -16.87 -21.41 11.61
N PRO A 210 -17.03 -22.58 12.25
CA PRO A 210 -15.93 -23.54 12.45
C PRO A 210 -15.30 -24.01 11.14
N ILE A 211 -16.08 -24.04 10.05
CA ILE A 211 -15.59 -24.40 8.70
C ILE A 211 -14.49 -23.43 8.24
N LEU A 212 -14.57 -22.15 8.60
CA LEU A 212 -13.55 -21.16 8.24
C LEU A 212 -12.27 -21.29 9.04
N LEU A 213 -12.34 -21.95 10.21
CA LEU A 213 -11.19 -22.21 11.07
C LEU A 213 -10.47 -23.51 10.71
N ASN A 214 -11.10 -24.40 9.95
CA ASN A 214 -10.61 -25.74 9.65
C ASN A 214 -9.15 -25.77 9.14
N TYR A 215 -8.79 -24.85 8.24
CA TYR A 215 -7.43 -24.75 7.69
C TYR A 215 -6.52 -23.75 8.43
N SER A 216 -7.03 -23.08 9.45
CA SER A 216 -6.27 -22.12 10.29
C SER A 216 -5.80 -22.74 11.61
N THR A 217 -6.31 -23.92 11.96
CA THR A 217 -5.98 -24.66 13.18
C THR A 217 -5.34 -26.00 12.83
N ILE A 218 -4.69 -26.62 13.82
CA ILE A 218 -4.17 -27.98 13.68
C ILE A 218 -5.36 -28.93 13.44
N PRO A 219 -5.29 -29.82 12.44
CA PRO A 219 -6.35 -30.81 12.17
C PRO A 219 -6.61 -31.74 13.37
N LEU A 220 -7.86 -32.19 13.49
CA LEU A 220 -8.25 -33.19 14.48
C LEU A 220 -7.52 -34.50 14.21
N GLY A 221 -6.80 -35.03 15.21
CA GLY A 221 -6.04 -36.28 15.12
C GLY A 221 -4.52 -36.10 15.19
N LEU A 222 -4.02 -34.86 15.03
CA LEU A 222 -2.64 -34.52 15.32
C LEU A 222 -2.53 -33.88 16.70
N ASP A 223 -1.62 -34.38 17.53
CA ASP A 223 -1.34 -33.85 18.86
C ASP A 223 0.17 -33.68 19.06
N PRO A 224 0.74 -32.55 18.61
CA PRO A 224 2.19 -32.32 18.67
C PRO A 224 2.63 -31.67 19.99
N GLU A 225 1.78 -31.58 21.01
CA GLU A 225 2.08 -30.83 22.24
C GLU A 225 3.31 -31.39 22.97
N GLU A 226 3.41 -32.71 23.09
CA GLU A 226 4.55 -33.36 23.76
C GLU A 226 5.87 -33.14 23.02
N ASP A 227 5.87 -33.29 21.69
CA ASP A 227 7.06 -33.09 20.85
C ASP A 227 7.48 -31.62 20.81
N LEU A 228 6.51 -30.70 20.78
CA LEU A 228 6.76 -29.26 20.81
C LEU A 228 7.41 -28.83 22.14
N ASP A 229 6.95 -29.39 23.26
CA ASP A 229 7.53 -29.14 24.58
C ASP A 229 8.97 -29.67 24.66
N ARG A 230 9.22 -30.87 24.13
CA ARG A 230 10.57 -31.45 24.04
C ARG A 230 11.49 -30.58 23.17
N LEU A 231 11.00 -30.12 22.03
CA LEU A 231 11.73 -29.23 21.13
C LEU A 231 12.03 -27.88 21.79
N GLY A 232 11.06 -27.31 22.52
CA GLY A 232 11.22 -26.06 23.26
C GLY A 232 12.31 -26.14 24.33
N GLN A 233 12.38 -27.27 25.04
CA GLN A 233 13.43 -27.54 26.04
C GLN A 233 14.81 -27.69 25.38
N ALA A 234 14.91 -28.45 24.27
CA ALA A 234 16.16 -28.67 23.56
C ALA A 234 16.70 -27.38 22.90
N ALA A 235 15.82 -26.49 22.45
CA ALA A 235 16.17 -25.25 21.76
C ALA A 235 16.49 -24.07 22.69
N ASP A 236 16.19 -24.16 23.99
CA ASP A 236 16.38 -23.10 25.00
C ASP A 236 15.78 -21.74 24.54
N VAL A 237 14.54 -21.78 24.03
CA VAL A 237 13.89 -20.60 23.45
C VAL A 237 13.45 -19.63 24.56
N CYS A 238 14.19 -18.54 24.69
CA CYS A 238 13.89 -17.47 25.64
C CYS A 238 13.31 -16.24 24.93
N LEU A 239 12.21 -15.69 25.48
CA LEU A 239 11.66 -14.44 25.01
C LEU A 239 12.59 -13.28 25.39
N VAL A 240 13.23 -12.68 24.38
CA VAL A 240 14.05 -11.49 24.59
C VAL A 240 13.12 -10.30 24.83
N PRO A 241 13.19 -9.61 25.99
CA PRO A 241 12.34 -8.45 26.24
C PRO A 241 12.59 -7.42 25.15
N ALA A 242 11.51 -6.82 24.63
CA ALA A 242 11.62 -5.80 23.60
C ALA A 242 12.60 -4.72 24.08
N LYS A 243 13.69 -4.51 23.34
CA LYS A 243 14.62 -3.40 23.62
C LYS A 243 13.78 -2.14 23.74
N ALA A 244 13.80 -1.50 24.92
CA ALA A 244 13.07 -0.26 25.15
C ALA A 244 13.35 0.66 23.96
N LYS A 245 12.30 1.02 23.21
CA LYS A 245 12.43 1.95 22.09
C LYS A 245 13.19 3.14 22.66
N GLY A 246 14.43 3.34 22.20
CA GLY A 246 15.22 4.48 22.63
C GLY A 246 14.31 5.69 22.52
N LYS A 247 14.13 6.42 23.61
CA LYS A 247 13.42 7.70 23.61
C LYS A 247 13.93 8.41 22.36
N LYS A 248 13.05 8.74 21.39
CA LYS A 248 13.46 9.52 20.22
C LYS A 248 14.21 10.72 20.77
N ILE A 249 15.54 10.69 20.72
CA ILE A 249 16.36 11.84 21.02
C ILE A 249 15.94 12.78 19.90
N GLY A 250 15.16 13.80 20.26
CA GLY A 250 14.75 14.83 19.33
C GLY A 250 16.01 15.30 18.61
N ARG A 251 15.92 15.45 17.29
CA ARG A 251 16.98 15.98 16.43
C ARG A 251 17.82 16.98 17.21
N ASP A 252 19.13 16.77 17.24
CA ASP A 252 20.07 17.72 17.83
C ASP A 252 19.67 19.13 17.41
N LYS A 253 19.38 19.95 18.42
CA LYS A 253 19.13 21.38 18.21
C LYS A 253 20.32 21.91 17.40
N PRO A 254 20.11 22.61 16.28
CA PRO A 254 21.23 23.25 15.60
C PRO A 254 21.93 24.17 16.60
N LEU A 255 23.27 24.23 16.55
CA LEU A 255 24.08 25.05 17.48
C LEU A 255 23.64 26.53 17.55
N SER A 256 22.86 27.00 16.58
CA SER A 256 22.27 28.33 16.53
C SER A 256 21.18 28.59 17.59
N GLY A 257 20.70 27.57 18.32
CA GLY A 257 19.63 27.76 19.33
C GLY A 257 18.29 28.22 18.75
N LEU A 258 18.16 28.31 17.42
CA LEU A 258 16.91 28.61 16.74
C LEU A 258 16.10 27.34 16.53
N ASP A 259 15.00 27.26 17.27
CA ASP A 259 14.03 26.18 17.18
C ASP A 259 13.05 26.46 16.03
N VAL A 260 13.39 25.93 14.84
CA VAL A 260 12.59 26.09 13.62
C VAL A 260 11.17 25.52 13.81
N GLY A 261 11.01 24.53 14.70
CA GLY A 261 9.71 23.98 15.08
C GLY A 261 8.83 24.99 15.83
N ARG A 262 9.39 25.73 16.79
CA ARG A 262 8.68 26.84 17.46
C ARG A 262 8.29 27.94 16.49
N LEU A 263 9.15 28.30 15.53
CA LEU A 263 8.84 29.33 14.53
C LEU A 263 7.71 28.93 13.57
N LEU A 264 7.53 27.63 13.31
CA LEU A 264 6.44 27.11 12.49
C LEU A 264 5.16 26.85 13.30
N GLU A 265 5.29 26.45 14.57
CA GLU A 265 4.16 26.26 15.49
C GLU A 265 3.56 27.58 16.01
N GLU A 266 4.38 28.62 16.21
CA GLU A 266 3.89 29.95 16.60
C GLU A 266 3.11 30.62 15.47
N ARG A 267 3.44 30.33 14.20
CA ARG A 267 2.66 30.78 13.04
C ARG A 267 1.32 30.06 12.88
N THR A 268 1.16 28.88 13.44
CA THR A 268 -0.06 28.06 13.29
C THR A 268 -0.99 28.11 14.50
N LYS A 269 -0.59 28.78 15.60
CA LYS A 269 -1.40 28.92 16.82
C LYS A 269 -2.10 30.27 17.00
N SER A 270 -1.87 31.27 16.14
CA SER A 270 -2.78 32.42 16.13
C SER A 270 -4.06 32.03 15.40
N LYS A 271 -5.08 31.57 16.15
CA LYS A 271 -6.45 31.41 15.62
C LYS A 271 -7.14 32.74 15.32
N ARG A 272 -6.45 33.88 15.43
CA ARG A 272 -7.00 35.22 15.23
C ARG A 272 -6.23 35.95 14.15
N ILE A 273 -6.97 36.52 13.21
CA ILE A 273 -6.46 37.41 12.16
C ILE A 273 -6.05 38.75 12.80
N ASP A 274 -4.84 39.23 12.52
CA ASP A 274 -4.37 40.54 12.97
C ASP A 274 -5.14 41.66 12.23
N LYS A 275 -5.62 42.64 13.00
CA LYS A 275 -6.32 43.83 12.49
C LYS A 275 -5.43 44.73 11.65
N ASN A 276 -4.11 44.67 11.82
CA ASN A 276 -3.17 45.50 11.07
C ASN A 276 -2.89 44.96 9.66
N ASN A 277 -2.99 43.64 9.45
CA ASN A 277 -2.75 43.02 8.14
C ASN A 277 -3.78 41.91 7.80
N PRO A 278 -5.07 42.24 7.68
CA PRO A 278 -6.13 41.24 7.65
C PRO A 278 -6.14 40.36 6.39
N ILE A 279 -5.88 40.95 5.20
CA ILE A 279 -6.07 40.24 3.92
C ILE A 279 -5.06 39.09 3.73
N PRO A 280 -3.72 39.30 3.88
CA PRO A 280 -2.75 38.22 3.66
C PRO A 280 -2.86 37.11 4.70
N GLU A 281 -3.15 37.46 5.96
CA GLU A 281 -3.31 36.47 7.02
C GLU A 281 -4.55 35.62 6.82
N PHE A 282 -5.68 36.23 6.44
CA PHE A 282 -6.89 35.48 6.12
C PHE A 282 -6.68 34.50 4.96
N ARG A 283 -6.03 34.93 3.88
CA ARG A 283 -5.69 34.05 2.75
C ARG A 283 -4.78 32.89 3.14
N GLN A 284 -3.82 33.14 4.02
CA GLN A 284 -2.93 32.08 4.52
C GLN A 284 -3.68 31.09 5.42
N MET A 285 -4.57 31.59 6.28
CA MET A 285 -5.35 30.75 7.19
C MET A 285 -6.41 29.93 6.44
N ILE A 286 -7.10 30.53 5.47
CA ILE A 286 -8.14 29.84 4.70
C ILE A 286 -7.54 28.75 3.79
N ALA A 287 -6.32 28.94 3.28
CA ALA A 287 -5.61 27.93 2.51
C ALA A 287 -5.15 26.72 3.33
N SER A 288 -5.05 26.86 4.66
CA SER A 288 -4.68 25.76 5.57
C SER A 288 -5.88 25.11 6.26
N ALA A 289 -7.08 25.67 6.11
CA ALA A 289 -8.31 25.10 6.65
C ALA A 289 -8.73 23.82 5.89
N GLN A 290 -8.98 22.73 6.62
CA GLN A 290 -9.45 21.46 6.04
C GLN A 290 -10.92 21.15 6.38
N GLN A 291 -11.46 21.77 7.44
CA GLN A 291 -12.83 21.55 7.92
C GLN A 291 -13.73 22.73 7.58
N ARG A 292 -15.02 22.46 7.34
CA ARG A 292 -16.00 23.48 6.98
C ARG A 292 -16.30 24.41 8.16
N GLU A 293 -16.21 23.91 9.40
CA GLU A 293 -16.38 24.71 10.61
C GLU A 293 -15.27 25.76 10.78
N ASP A 294 -14.02 25.43 10.41
CA ASP A 294 -12.89 26.36 10.50
C ASP A 294 -13.05 27.53 9.51
N ILE A 295 -13.56 27.26 8.30
CA ILE A 295 -13.83 28.29 7.29
C ILE A 295 -14.89 29.28 7.80
N GLN A 296 -15.97 28.77 8.41
CA GLN A 296 -17.02 29.61 9.00
C GLN A 296 -16.46 30.56 10.07
N LEU A 297 -15.58 30.06 10.94
CA LEU A 297 -14.97 30.85 12.01
C LEU A 297 -14.04 31.94 11.45
N LEU A 298 -13.28 31.66 10.39
CA LEU A 298 -12.41 32.66 9.74
C LEU A 298 -13.22 33.75 9.04
N VAL A 299 -14.31 33.39 8.36
CA VAL A 299 -15.22 34.35 7.71
C VAL A 299 -15.85 35.28 8.74
N GLN A 300 -16.26 34.76 9.90
CA GLN A 300 -16.78 35.58 11.00
C GLN A 300 -15.72 36.54 11.55
N GLN A 301 -14.49 36.07 11.77
CA GLN A 301 -13.40 36.93 12.26
C GLN A 301 -13.05 38.06 11.29
N MET A 302 -12.95 37.76 9.99
CA MET A 302 -12.76 38.79 8.98
C MET A 302 -13.94 39.78 8.96
N GLY A 303 -15.16 39.26 9.11
CA GLY A 303 -16.37 40.06 9.17
C GLY A 303 -16.39 41.05 10.35
N ASP A 304 -15.94 40.62 11.52
CA ASP A 304 -15.83 41.48 12.71
C ASP A 304 -14.75 42.56 12.52
N ILE A 305 -13.63 42.23 11.88
CA ILE A 305 -12.60 43.21 11.53
C ILE A 305 -13.16 44.27 10.57
N ILE A 306 -13.94 43.87 9.58
CA ILE A 306 -14.60 44.79 8.65
C ILE A 306 -15.57 45.72 9.40
N LYS A 307 -16.42 45.17 10.29
CA LYS A 307 -17.34 45.96 11.13
C LYS A 307 -16.58 46.95 12.02
N ASP A 308 -15.46 46.53 12.62
CA ASP A 308 -14.61 47.39 13.43
C ASP A 308 -13.99 48.53 12.61
N ILE A 309 -13.45 48.24 11.42
CA ILE A 309 -12.88 49.26 10.52
C ILE A 309 -13.96 50.30 10.17
N ILE A 310 -15.18 49.87 9.89
CA ILE A 310 -16.30 50.78 9.58
C ILE A 310 -16.68 51.61 10.80
N ARG A 311 -16.79 50.98 11.98
CA ARG A 311 -17.20 51.63 13.24
C ARG A 311 -16.21 52.71 13.68
N TYR A 312 -14.92 52.43 13.58
CA TYR A 312 -13.85 53.34 14.00
C TYR A 312 -13.35 54.26 12.87
N SER A 313 -13.93 54.17 11.66
CA SER A 313 -13.60 55.10 10.57
C SER A 313 -14.07 56.51 10.90
N ILE A 314 -13.17 57.49 10.78
CA ILE A 314 -13.51 58.90 10.80
C ILE A 314 -13.86 59.29 9.36
N ALA A 315 -15.13 59.64 9.11
CA ALA A 315 -15.67 59.82 7.77
C ALA A 315 -15.35 58.60 6.86
N ASP A 316 -14.74 58.81 5.71
CA ASP A 316 -14.47 57.78 4.70
C ASP A 316 -13.01 57.31 4.61
N LEU A 317 -12.15 57.75 5.54
CA LEU A 317 -10.71 57.47 5.52
C LEU A 317 -10.36 55.97 5.51
N HIS A 318 -11.19 55.12 6.12
CA HIS A 318 -10.93 53.68 6.21
C HIS A 318 -11.91 52.82 5.42
N TYR A 319 -12.81 53.43 4.64
CA TYR A 319 -13.79 52.70 3.82
C TYR A 319 -13.14 51.95 2.65
N SER A 320 -12.11 52.52 2.03
CA SER A 320 -11.34 51.85 0.98
C SER A 320 -10.77 50.52 1.49
N ARG A 321 -10.17 50.53 2.69
CA ARG A 321 -9.62 49.34 3.34
C ARG A 321 -10.69 48.30 3.67
N ALA A 322 -11.86 48.74 4.15
CA ALA A 322 -12.99 47.83 4.41
C ALA A 322 -13.53 47.19 3.12
N ILE A 323 -13.61 47.94 2.02
CA ILE A 323 -14.05 47.44 0.70
C ILE A 323 -13.04 46.43 0.13
N GLU A 324 -11.74 46.68 0.29
CA GLU A 324 -10.71 45.71 -0.12
C GLU A 324 -10.80 44.40 0.67
N CYS A 325 -11.04 44.47 1.98
CA CYS A 325 -11.26 43.30 2.81
C CYS A 325 -12.54 42.55 2.40
N LEU A 326 -13.63 43.26 2.08
CA LEU A 326 -14.87 42.69 1.57
C LEU A 326 -14.69 41.99 0.23
N ARG A 327 -13.88 42.58 -0.67
CA ARG A 327 -13.58 41.99 -1.98
C ARG A 327 -12.78 40.70 -1.82
N ALA A 328 -11.72 40.72 -1.01
CA ALA A 328 -10.91 39.54 -0.73
C ALA A 328 -11.76 38.41 -0.10
N LEU A 329 -12.61 38.75 0.88
CA LEU A 329 -13.53 37.81 1.50
C LEU A 329 -14.47 37.16 0.48
N ARG A 330 -15.01 37.95 -0.47
CA ARG A 330 -15.90 37.46 -1.53
C ARG A 330 -15.17 36.52 -2.49
N GLU A 331 -13.99 36.91 -2.97
CA GLU A 331 -13.17 36.12 -3.90
C GLU A 331 -12.81 34.75 -3.31
N ASP A 332 -12.37 34.74 -2.04
CA ASP A 332 -11.94 33.52 -1.37
C ASP A 332 -13.14 32.60 -1.04
N CYS A 333 -14.30 33.16 -0.67
CA CYS A 333 -15.54 32.38 -0.48
C CYS A 333 -16.07 31.77 -1.78
N ILE A 334 -15.93 32.46 -2.93
CA ILE A 334 -16.30 31.93 -4.24
C ILE A 334 -15.38 30.76 -4.62
N THR A 335 -14.07 30.91 -4.39
CA THR A 335 -13.07 29.90 -4.73
C THR A 335 -13.29 28.59 -3.95
N LEU A 336 -13.78 28.68 -2.72
CA LEU A 336 -14.03 27.53 -1.83
C LEU A 336 -15.48 27.03 -1.87
N GLU A 337 -16.30 27.52 -2.80
CA GLU A 337 -17.73 27.19 -2.93
C GLU A 337 -18.55 27.43 -1.63
N ALA A 338 -18.09 28.33 -0.76
CA ALA A 338 -18.65 28.62 0.56
C ALA A 338 -19.53 29.89 0.57
N PHE A 339 -20.40 30.04 -0.43
CA PHE A 339 -21.19 31.25 -0.68
C PHE A 339 -22.19 31.59 0.44
N GLU A 340 -22.73 30.56 1.11
CA GLU A 340 -23.73 30.72 2.18
C GLU A 340 -23.23 31.60 3.33
N PHE A 341 -21.95 31.46 3.70
CA PHE A 341 -21.36 32.23 4.80
C PHE A 341 -21.19 33.71 4.42
N TYR A 342 -20.76 34.00 3.18
CA TYR A 342 -20.66 35.36 2.69
C TYR A 342 -22.03 36.05 2.59
N ASP A 343 -23.03 35.35 2.04
CA ASP A 343 -24.39 35.89 1.92
C ASP A 343 -25.01 36.21 3.29
N SER A 344 -24.77 35.34 4.28
CA SER A 344 -25.21 35.57 5.65
C SER A 344 -24.56 36.83 6.25
N PHE A 345 -23.26 36.99 6.05
CA PHE A 345 -22.49 38.13 6.55
C PHE A 345 -22.88 39.45 5.87
N ILE A 346 -23.08 39.44 4.55
CA ILE A 346 -23.48 40.66 3.80
C ILE A 346 -24.86 41.16 4.23
N ARG A 347 -25.81 40.26 4.51
CA ARG A 347 -27.11 40.65 5.06
C ARG A 347 -26.97 41.27 6.45
N GLU A 348 -26.10 40.72 7.29
CA GLU A 348 -25.79 41.27 8.60
C GLU A 348 -25.12 42.65 8.47
N LEU A 349 -24.12 42.80 7.59
CA LEU A 349 -23.42 44.05 7.34
C LEU A 349 -24.35 45.15 6.81
N LYS A 350 -25.32 44.79 5.97
CA LYS A 350 -26.36 45.71 5.51
C LYS A 350 -27.17 46.24 6.69
N SER A 351 -27.65 45.35 7.56
CA SER A 351 -28.42 45.76 8.75
C SER A 351 -27.59 46.63 9.71
N PHE A 352 -26.29 46.33 9.85
CA PHE A 352 -25.35 47.10 10.68
C PHE A 352 -25.11 48.52 10.12
N THR A 353 -24.97 48.65 8.80
CA THR A 353 -24.66 49.93 8.15
C THR A 353 -25.90 50.81 7.95
N GLU A 354 -27.09 50.23 7.83
CA GLU A 354 -28.36 50.97 7.76
C GLU A 354 -28.64 51.81 9.01
N ALA A 355 -28.12 51.40 10.18
CA ALA A 355 -28.34 52.08 11.45
C ALA A 355 -27.50 53.35 11.61
N ASP A 356 -26.21 53.34 11.23
CA ASP A 356 -25.26 54.39 11.65
C ASP A 356 -24.35 54.92 10.51
N ARG A 357 -24.21 54.19 9.39
CA ARG A 357 -23.22 54.48 8.31
C ARG A 357 -23.75 54.15 6.90
N LYS A 358 -24.85 54.79 6.50
CA LYS A 358 -25.48 54.62 5.17
C LYS A 358 -24.58 55.06 4.01
N ASP A 359 -23.68 56.01 4.29
CA ASP A 359 -22.66 56.52 3.38
C ASP A 359 -21.69 55.41 2.93
N PHE A 360 -21.31 54.49 3.81
CA PHE A 360 -20.49 53.34 3.45
C PHE A 360 -21.23 52.37 2.52
N TRP A 361 -22.48 52.01 2.84
CA TRP A 361 -23.26 51.05 2.06
C TRP A 361 -23.49 51.50 0.61
N SER A 362 -23.51 52.81 0.36
CA SER A 362 -23.61 53.34 -1.02
C SER A 362 -22.38 53.05 -1.90
N ARG A 363 -21.25 52.67 -1.29
CA ARG A 363 -19.96 52.40 -1.96
C ARG A 363 -19.60 50.91 -2.04
N VAL A 364 -20.37 50.04 -1.37
CA VAL A 364 -20.23 48.57 -1.38
C VAL A 364 -21.05 48.00 -2.53
#